data_AF-A0AAP4R9V0-F1
#
_entry.id   AF-A0AAP4R9V0-F1
#
_cell.length_a   1.000
_cell.length_b   1.000
_cell.length_c   1.000
_cell.angle_alpha   90.00
_cell.angle_beta   90.00
_cell.angle_gamma   90.00
#
_symmetry.space_group_name_H-M   'P 1'
#
loop_
_entity.id
_entity.type
_entity.pdbx_description
1 polymer ?
#
loop_
_entity_poly.entity_id
_entity_poly.type
_entity_poly.pdbx_seq_one_letter_code
_entity_poly.pdbx_strand_id
1 'polypeptide(L)'
;MPSTFSRSLPLVALAVALIVPYAITNHTYPIPTFYSEFSALVLYLLVGVSVVLLARTGRAAEPFAAPAAFVAPLGFAAVLIAQVALIPLKVPSMNWLAVGYLAAALVAMQAGYVLARDGLAEAVSRMMAGALLVGGVFAVGTQIVQLFHLESALSPFVVVYNVAVDRRPYGNMAQANHLASYIAFALAGALYLVQTRRLAVWAWLALSIVLSVGLALTVSRGPWLQVAVMVVAGFWMAWLESRRAPGNARAWAIPVVLAVAFIAVNVAVRWANVHYHLGLAESAADRMRDAGQIAPRLALWKYGLAMFREHPLLGVGWGEFPSHQFALVRSLGGVEIANNSHDIFIDLLAKSGLVGLGVLVVALVTWFVRAVRAPQSSMRVFGFALIGILLMHALVEYPQQYMFFLLPAMFVIGLLEVKSLRVLPGRAAFGLFAVLSVGGVLAAVPVLRDYQRAEVLYYGSDPAAQYRDAPSLLFGAWGEYGAATLLPISADDLPAKLAAHERAIALLPGETVLRRYAALQALAGREADALDTVARLHVFAKELKDWPQQLAALYKLCDQQPALKPFKAAVVAKYGEVPADAADDEDDDSD
;
A
#
# COMPACT_ATOMS: atom_id res chain seq x y z
N MET A 1 17.90 -28.79 24.12
CA MET A 1 17.74 -27.35 23.83
C MET A 1 17.74 -27.20 22.32
N PRO A 2 16.98 -26.27 21.72
CA PRO A 2 17.09 -25.99 20.30
C PRO A 2 18.54 -25.64 19.95
N SER A 3 19.02 -26.03 18.76
CA SER A 3 20.36 -25.63 18.31
C SER A 3 20.45 -24.10 18.20
N THR A 4 21.63 -23.51 18.42
CA THR A 4 21.85 -22.07 18.25
C THR A 4 21.36 -21.58 16.88
N PHE A 5 21.53 -22.41 15.86
CA PHE A 5 21.03 -22.18 14.50
C PHE A 5 19.50 -22.04 14.42
N SER A 6 18.74 -22.94 15.07
CA SER A 6 17.27 -22.88 15.06
C SER A 6 16.71 -21.60 15.70
N ARG A 7 17.44 -21.00 16.66
CA ARG A 7 17.05 -19.74 17.31
C ARG A 7 17.45 -18.50 16.52
N SER A 8 18.57 -18.53 15.79
CA SER A 8 19.02 -17.40 14.98
C SER A 8 18.32 -17.31 13.63
N LEU A 9 17.90 -18.43 13.05
CA LEU A 9 17.28 -18.47 11.72
C LEU A 9 16.04 -17.56 11.59
N PRO A 10 15.07 -17.56 12.52
CA PRO A 10 13.93 -16.64 12.43
C PRO A 10 14.32 -15.17 12.54
N LEU A 11 15.38 -14.84 13.28
CA LEU A 11 15.86 -13.46 13.42
C LEU A 11 16.48 -12.97 12.10
N VAL A 12 17.29 -13.81 11.45
CA VAL A 12 17.89 -13.48 10.15
C VAL A 12 16.82 -13.37 9.08
N ALA A 13 15.89 -14.33 9.02
CA ALA A 13 14.78 -14.30 8.07
C ALA A 13 13.93 -13.03 8.24
N LEU A 14 13.65 -12.62 9.48
CA LEU A 14 12.92 -11.39 9.78
C LEU A 14 13.69 -10.14 9.37
N ALA A 15 15.01 -10.10 9.59
CA ALA A 15 15.84 -8.99 9.17
C ALA A 15 15.79 -8.78 7.65
N VAL A 16 15.90 -9.87 6.88
CA VAL A 16 15.80 -9.83 5.41
C VAL A 16 14.39 -9.38 4.98
N ALA A 17 13.34 -9.90 5.63
CA ALA A 17 11.95 -9.51 5.38
C ALA A 17 11.65 -8.02 5.65
N LEU A 18 12.44 -7.37 6.50
CA LEU A 18 12.30 -5.95 6.84
C LEU A 18 13.21 -5.03 6.00
N ILE A 19 14.05 -5.58 5.13
CA ILE A 19 14.97 -4.82 4.27
C ILE A 19 14.58 -4.96 2.80
N VAL A 20 14.52 -6.20 2.30
CA VAL A 20 14.47 -6.48 0.85
C VAL A 20 13.22 -5.92 0.17
N PRO A 21 11.99 -6.05 0.71
CA PRO A 21 10.79 -5.57 0.02
C PRO A 21 10.78 -4.07 -0.29
N TYR A 22 11.54 -3.28 0.47
CA TYR A 22 11.62 -1.83 0.32
C TYR A 22 12.77 -1.38 -0.61
N ALA A 23 13.57 -2.34 -1.09
CA ALA A 23 14.73 -2.09 -1.95
C ALA A 23 14.53 -2.57 -3.41
N ILE A 24 13.41 -3.26 -3.69
CA ILE A 24 13.06 -3.76 -5.03
C ILE A 24 12.95 -2.59 -6.01
N THR A 25 13.60 -2.71 -7.17
CA THR A 25 13.58 -1.68 -8.22
C THR A 25 12.61 -1.97 -9.36
N ASN A 26 12.08 -3.19 -9.42
CA ASN A 26 11.20 -3.61 -10.51
C ASN A 26 9.75 -3.18 -10.23
N HIS A 27 9.27 -2.19 -10.99
CA HIS A 27 7.91 -1.65 -10.91
C HIS A 27 7.25 -1.77 -12.28
N THR A 28 6.35 -2.74 -12.44
CA THR A 28 5.72 -3.05 -13.74
C THR A 28 4.20 -2.96 -13.65
N TYR A 29 3.56 -2.68 -14.78
CA TYR A 29 2.11 -2.81 -14.90
C TYR A 29 1.70 -4.29 -15.03
N PRO A 30 0.50 -4.67 -14.57
CA PRO A 30 -0.60 -3.81 -14.11
C PRO A 30 -0.54 -3.40 -12.63
N ILE A 31 0.38 -3.94 -11.83
CA ILE A 31 0.48 -3.65 -10.39
C ILE A 31 1.91 -3.20 -10.07
N PRO A 32 2.20 -1.87 -10.07
CA PRO A 32 3.56 -1.35 -9.89
C PRO A 32 4.27 -1.79 -8.61
N THR A 33 3.51 -2.19 -7.58
CA THR A 33 4.04 -2.66 -6.30
C THR A 33 4.21 -4.18 -6.22
N PHE A 34 3.85 -4.94 -7.26
CA PHE A 34 3.74 -6.39 -7.21
C PHE A 34 5.01 -7.07 -6.69
N TYR A 35 6.18 -6.76 -7.24
CA TYR A 35 7.43 -7.43 -6.85
C TYR A 35 7.86 -7.10 -5.41
N SER A 36 7.59 -5.88 -4.94
CA SER A 36 7.79 -5.49 -3.53
C SER A 36 6.83 -6.25 -2.61
N GLU A 37 5.57 -6.41 -2.99
CA GLU A 37 4.58 -7.16 -2.21
C GLU A 37 4.84 -8.67 -2.22
N PHE A 38 5.16 -9.21 -3.38
CA PHE A 38 5.49 -10.62 -3.58
C PHE A 38 6.75 -11.00 -2.79
N SER A 39 7.79 -10.16 -2.81
CA SER A 39 8.98 -10.39 -1.98
C SER A 39 8.65 -10.34 -0.48
N ALA A 40 7.81 -9.40 -0.03
CA ALA A 40 7.32 -9.38 1.35
C ALA A 40 6.55 -10.66 1.71
N LEU A 41 5.64 -11.11 0.86
CA LEU A 41 4.91 -12.37 1.04
C LEU A 41 5.87 -13.54 1.23
N VAL A 42 6.77 -13.76 0.28
CA VAL A 42 7.70 -14.89 0.31
C VAL A 42 8.60 -14.84 1.54
N LEU A 43 9.14 -13.67 1.88
CA LEU A 43 10.05 -13.53 3.02
C LEU A 43 9.33 -13.74 4.36
N TYR A 44 8.10 -13.26 4.54
CA TYR A 44 7.32 -13.53 5.75
C TYR A 44 6.82 -14.98 5.83
N LEU A 45 6.55 -15.64 4.71
CA LEU A 45 6.30 -17.08 4.69
C LEU A 45 7.55 -17.87 5.11
N LEU A 46 8.75 -17.45 4.68
CA LEU A 46 10.02 -18.03 5.11
C LEU A 46 10.30 -17.78 6.60
N VAL A 47 9.94 -16.60 7.13
CA VAL A 47 9.89 -16.36 8.58
C VAL A 47 8.96 -17.38 9.24
N GLY A 48 7.75 -17.59 8.71
CA GLY A 48 6.83 -18.62 9.16
C GLY A 48 7.46 -20.02 9.20
N VAL A 49 8.08 -20.46 8.10
CA VAL A 49 8.77 -21.76 8.01
C VAL A 49 9.90 -21.87 9.03
N SER A 50 10.70 -20.82 9.21
CA SER A 50 11.76 -20.82 10.23
C SER A 50 11.22 -20.97 11.66
N VAL A 51 10.07 -20.37 11.96
CA VAL A 51 9.41 -20.49 13.27
C VAL A 51 8.75 -21.86 13.42
N VAL A 52 8.23 -22.47 12.34
CA VAL A 52 7.79 -23.87 12.34
C VAL A 52 8.93 -24.81 12.73
N LEU A 53 10.12 -24.61 12.14
CA LEU A 53 11.32 -25.39 12.47
C LEU A 53 11.76 -25.16 13.93
N LEU A 54 11.74 -23.92 14.41
CA LEU A 54 12.02 -23.59 15.81
C LEU A 54 11.03 -24.32 16.75
N ALA A 55 9.73 -24.24 16.47
CA ALA A 55 8.69 -24.87 17.29
C ALA A 55 8.77 -26.41 17.28
N ARG A 56 9.23 -27.03 16.18
CA ARG A 56 9.41 -28.49 16.07
C ARG A 56 10.66 -29.02 16.75
N THR A 57 11.76 -28.26 16.69
CA THR A 57 13.07 -28.66 17.22
C THR A 57 13.27 -28.21 18.67
N GLY A 58 12.51 -27.21 19.12
CA GLY A 58 12.52 -26.71 20.47
C GLY A 58 11.79 -27.62 21.45
N ARG A 59 12.27 -27.65 22.70
CA ARG A 59 11.45 -28.11 23.83
C ARG A 59 10.63 -26.91 24.29
N ALA A 60 9.37 -26.85 23.87
CA ALA A 60 8.47 -25.77 24.27
C ALA A 60 8.13 -25.90 25.75
N ALA A 61 8.29 -24.81 26.51
CA ALA A 61 7.88 -24.76 27.91
C ALA A 61 6.35 -24.78 28.05
N GLU A 62 5.64 -24.28 27.05
CA GLU A 62 4.19 -24.28 26.99
C GLU A 62 3.66 -24.86 25.67
N PRO A 63 2.42 -25.40 25.66
CA PRO A 63 1.79 -25.85 24.43
C PRO A 63 1.70 -24.74 23.38
N PHE A 64 1.90 -25.12 22.11
CA PHE A 64 1.66 -24.24 20.96
C PHE A 64 0.22 -23.71 21.01
N ALA A 65 0.04 -22.42 20.74
CA ALA A 65 -1.28 -21.79 20.73
C ALA A 65 -1.31 -20.65 19.71
N ALA A 66 -2.50 -20.32 19.23
CA ALA A 66 -2.72 -19.14 18.40
C ALA A 66 -2.92 -17.88 19.26
N PRO A 67 -2.51 -16.69 18.79
CA PRO A 67 -2.80 -15.43 19.46
C PRO A 67 -4.29 -15.09 19.41
N ALA A 68 -4.84 -14.52 20.48
CA ALA A 68 -6.24 -14.08 20.52
C ALA A 68 -6.56 -13.01 19.46
N ALA A 69 -5.55 -12.24 19.00
CA ALA A 69 -5.67 -11.28 17.91
C ALA A 69 -6.06 -11.90 16.55
N PHE A 70 -5.97 -13.22 16.36
CA PHE A 70 -6.48 -13.91 15.15
C PHE A 70 -7.94 -13.61 14.84
N VAL A 71 -8.75 -13.23 15.83
CA VAL A 71 -10.15 -12.84 15.64
C VAL A 71 -10.29 -11.73 14.60
N ALA A 72 -9.33 -10.79 14.51
CA ALA A 72 -9.41 -9.69 13.54
C ALA A 72 -9.30 -10.17 12.09
N PRO A 73 -8.19 -10.80 11.65
CA PRO A 73 -8.08 -11.29 10.27
C PRO A 73 -9.08 -12.42 9.94
N LEU A 74 -9.38 -13.33 10.88
CA LEU A 74 -10.35 -14.41 10.63
C LEU A 74 -11.78 -13.88 10.50
N GLY A 75 -12.17 -12.96 11.38
CA GLY A 75 -13.49 -12.34 11.34
C GLY A 75 -13.66 -11.51 10.06
N PHE A 76 -12.64 -10.74 9.68
CA PHE A 76 -12.71 -9.95 8.46
C PHE A 76 -12.70 -10.83 7.19
N ALA A 77 -11.91 -11.92 7.17
CA ALA A 77 -11.97 -12.90 6.08
C ALA A 77 -13.37 -13.52 5.94
N ALA A 78 -14.05 -13.81 7.05
CA ALA A 78 -15.42 -14.30 7.01
C ALA A 78 -16.39 -13.29 6.37
N VAL A 79 -16.20 -11.99 6.63
CA VAL A 79 -16.98 -10.92 5.96
C VAL A 79 -16.71 -10.92 4.45
N LEU A 80 -15.45 -10.97 4.02
CA LEU A 80 -15.10 -10.96 2.60
C LEU A 80 -15.63 -12.20 1.85
N ILE A 81 -15.61 -13.36 2.49
CA ILE A 81 -16.19 -14.61 1.94
C ILE A 81 -17.72 -14.49 1.89
N ALA A 82 -18.35 -13.92 2.93
CA ALA A 82 -19.78 -13.67 2.93
C ALA A 82 -20.20 -12.71 1.81
N GLN A 83 -19.43 -11.66 1.53
CA GLN A 83 -19.69 -10.76 0.40
C GLN A 83 -19.74 -11.53 -0.94
N VAL A 84 -18.80 -12.44 -1.18
CA VAL A 84 -18.78 -13.27 -2.41
C VAL A 84 -20.05 -14.12 -2.53
N ALA A 85 -20.58 -14.61 -1.41
CA ALA A 85 -21.79 -15.44 -1.41
C ALA A 85 -23.10 -14.65 -1.44
N LEU A 86 -23.11 -13.42 -0.91
CA LEU A 86 -24.34 -12.67 -0.62
C LEU A 86 -24.55 -11.43 -1.51
N ILE A 87 -23.50 -10.93 -2.17
CA ILE A 87 -23.54 -9.71 -2.99
C ILE A 87 -23.15 -10.07 -4.43
N PRO A 88 -23.85 -9.54 -5.45
CA PRO A 88 -23.45 -9.72 -6.85
C PRO A 88 -22.23 -8.85 -7.18
N LEU A 89 -21.04 -9.31 -6.78
CA LEU A 89 -19.77 -8.65 -7.06
C LEU A 89 -19.42 -8.75 -8.54
N LYS A 90 -18.95 -7.65 -9.14
CA LYS A 90 -18.40 -7.62 -10.50
C LYS A 90 -16.96 -8.13 -10.53
N VAL A 91 -16.19 -7.94 -9.45
CA VAL A 91 -14.77 -8.29 -9.35
C VAL A 91 -14.49 -9.15 -8.10
N PRO A 92 -15.10 -10.36 -7.97
CA PRO A 92 -14.94 -11.21 -6.79
C PRO A 92 -13.51 -11.70 -6.55
N SER A 93 -12.64 -11.67 -7.58
CA SER A 93 -11.21 -11.99 -7.46
C SER A 93 -10.49 -11.08 -6.45
N MET A 94 -10.90 -9.81 -6.31
CA MET A 94 -10.32 -8.90 -5.31
C MET A 94 -10.60 -9.35 -3.87
N ASN A 95 -11.79 -9.92 -3.61
CA ASN A 95 -12.12 -10.47 -2.29
C ASN A 95 -11.23 -11.68 -1.97
N TRP A 96 -11.01 -12.57 -2.94
CA TRP A 96 -10.15 -13.73 -2.75
C TRP A 96 -8.68 -13.35 -2.57
N LEU A 97 -8.19 -12.35 -3.30
CA LEU A 97 -6.85 -11.81 -3.11
C LEU A 97 -6.68 -11.25 -1.69
N ALA A 98 -7.67 -10.48 -1.21
CA ALA A 98 -7.67 -9.96 0.16
C ALA A 98 -7.71 -11.07 1.22
N VAL A 99 -8.46 -12.15 1.01
CA VAL A 99 -8.40 -13.35 1.87
C VAL A 99 -7.00 -13.97 1.89
N GLY A 100 -6.31 -13.99 0.74
CA GLY A 100 -4.90 -14.39 0.66
C GLY A 100 -3.97 -13.50 1.49
N TYR A 101 -4.17 -12.18 1.46
CA TYR A 101 -3.42 -11.23 2.29
C TYR A 101 -3.65 -11.50 3.79
N LEU A 102 -4.90 -11.79 4.17
CA LEU A 102 -5.24 -12.14 5.55
C LEU A 102 -4.64 -13.48 5.99
N ALA A 103 -4.52 -14.46 5.08
CA ALA A 103 -3.82 -15.71 5.36
C ALA A 103 -2.32 -15.49 5.62
N ALA A 104 -1.65 -14.65 4.82
CA ALA A 104 -0.27 -14.26 5.06
C ALA A 104 -0.12 -13.46 6.37
N ALA A 105 -1.09 -12.60 6.71
CA ALA A 105 -1.14 -11.88 7.98
C ALA A 105 -1.22 -12.84 9.19
N LEU A 106 -1.98 -13.94 9.10
CA LEU A 106 -2.02 -14.97 10.15
C LEU A 106 -0.64 -15.60 10.38
N VAL A 107 0.11 -15.88 9.31
CA VAL A 107 1.49 -16.41 9.40
C VAL A 107 2.39 -15.43 10.13
N ALA A 108 2.40 -14.16 9.71
CA ALA A 108 3.22 -13.11 10.33
C ALA A 108 2.86 -12.92 11.81
N MET A 109 1.58 -12.86 12.14
CA MET A 109 1.08 -12.70 13.52
C MET A 109 1.42 -13.91 14.40
N GLN A 110 1.26 -15.13 13.89
CA GLN A 110 1.65 -16.33 14.62
C GLN A 110 3.16 -16.36 14.88
N ALA A 111 3.98 -15.98 13.89
CA ALA A 111 5.43 -15.94 14.02
C ALA A 111 5.87 -14.99 15.15
N GLY A 112 5.33 -13.76 15.17
CA GLY A 112 5.60 -12.81 16.25
C GLY A 112 5.17 -13.33 17.62
N TYR A 113 4.00 -13.95 17.71
CA TYR A 113 3.47 -14.50 18.96
C TYR A 113 4.29 -15.67 19.51
N VAL A 114 4.72 -16.59 18.65
CA VAL A 114 5.56 -17.74 19.05
C VAL A 114 6.92 -17.26 19.54
N LEU A 115 7.56 -16.34 18.82
CA LEU A 115 8.86 -15.81 19.22
C LEU A 115 8.79 -15.04 20.56
N ALA A 116 7.68 -14.34 20.83
CA ALA A 116 7.45 -13.72 22.13
C ALA A 116 7.36 -14.75 23.26
N ARG A 117 6.58 -15.83 23.07
CA ARG A 117 6.40 -16.89 24.07
C ARG A 117 7.66 -17.72 24.32
N ASP A 118 8.52 -17.85 23.32
CA ASP A 118 9.83 -18.49 23.45
C ASP A 118 10.88 -17.59 24.13
N GLY A 119 10.48 -16.41 24.63
CA GLY A 119 11.37 -15.48 25.34
C GLY A 119 12.32 -14.71 24.43
N LEU A 120 12.09 -14.70 23.11
CA LEU A 120 12.94 -14.04 22.13
C LEU A 120 12.51 -12.59 21.83
N ALA A 121 11.48 -12.08 22.51
CA ALA A 121 10.87 -10.78 22.19
C ALA A 121 11.88 -9.61 22.13
N GLU A 122 12.80 -9.51 23.10
CA GLU A 122 13.82 -8.45 23.09
C GLU A 122 14.86 -8.64 21.97
N ALA A 123 15.25 -9.88 21.66
CA ALA A 123 16.16 -10.17 20.56
C ALA A 123 15.51 -9.84 19.20
N VAL A 124 14.23 -10.20 19.03
CA VAL A 124 13.40 -9.85 17.88
C VAL A 124 13.34 -8.34 17.70
N SER A 125 12.95 -7.58 18.72
CA SER A 125 12.83 -6.12 18.57
C SER A 125 14.16 -5.42 18.30
N ARG A 126 15.28 -5.93 18.87
CA ARG A 126 16.62 -5.42 18.51
C ARG A 126 16.96 -5.73 17.05
N MET A 127 16.66 -6.93 16.57
CA MET A 127 16.88 -7.30 15.17
C MET A 127 16.02 -6.46 14.24
N MET A 128 14.74 -6.26 14.55
CA MET A 128 13.84 -5.40 13.79
C MET A 128 14.37 -3.98 13.71
N ALA A 129 14.76 -3.38 14.85
CA ALA A 129 15.29 -2.02 14.88
C ALA A 129 16.58 -1.88 14.05
N GLY A 130 17.49 -2.85 14.13
CA GLY A 130 18.71 -2.88 13.31
C GLY A 130 18.42 -3.03 11.82
N ALA A 131 17.53 -3.96 11.45
CA ALA A 131 17.16 -4.20 10.05
C ALA A 131 16.48 -2.99 9.41
N LEU A 132 15.51 -2.39 10.13
CA LEU A 132 14.85 -1.16 9.70
C LEU A 132 15.83 0.00 9.55
N LEU A 133 16.83 0.12 10.44
CA LEU A 133 17.87 1.13 10.30
C LEU A 133 18.74 0.93 9.06
N VAL A 134 19.20 -0.30 8.82
CA VAL A 134 20.02 -0.62 7.65
C VAL A 134 19.26 -0.32 6.37
N GLY A 135 18.04 -0.82 6.24
CA GLY A 135 17.24 -0.57 5.05
C GLY A 135 16.79 0.89 4.91
N GLY A 136 16.49 1.58 6.01
CA GLY A 136 16.17 3.01 5.99
C GLY A 136 17.34 3.88 5.53
N VAL A 137 18.56 3.61 6.00
CA VAL A 137 19.77 4.31 5.52
C VAL A 137 20.02 4.01 4.05
N PHE A 138 19.88 2.76 3.62
CA PHE A 138 19.98 2.39 2.20
C PHE A 138 18.96 3.18 1.36
N ALA A 139 17.70 3.25 1.82
CA ALA A 139 16.65 3.96 1.11
C ALA A 139 16.92 5.47 0.99
N VAL A 140 17.43 6.11 2.06
CA VAL A 140 17.91 7.50 1.97
C VAL A 140 19.08 7.64 1.00
N GLY A 141 20.00 6.67 0.96
CA GLY A 141 21.07 6.63 -0.05
C GLY A 141 20.52 6.65 -1.48
N THR A 142 19.50 5.83 -1.77
CA THR A 142 18.84 5.82 -3.09
C THR A 142 18.11 7.14 -3.40
N GLN A 143 17.53 7.82 -2.40
CA GLN A 143 16.97 9.16 -2.59
C GLN A 143 18.03 10.22 -2.92
N ILE A 144 19.20 10.13 -2.30
CA ILE A 144 20.30 11.07 -2.55
C ILE A 144 20.84 10.88 -3.97
N VAL A 145 20.95 9.63 -4.43
CA VAL A 145 21.25 9.35 -5.85
C VAL A 145 20.24 10.02 -6.76
N GLN A 146 18.94 9.84 -6.47
CA GLN A 146 17.87 10.50 -7.22
C GLN A 146 17.97 12.01 -7.17
N LEU A 147 18.18 12.61 -6.00
CA LEU A 147 18.34 14.06 -5.84
C LEU A 147 19.38 14.66 -6.79
N PHE A 148 20.48 13.94 -7.04
CA PHE A 148 21.57 14.37 -7.92
C PHE A 148 21.47 13.86 -9.37
N HIS A 149 20.34 13.26 -9.77
CA HIS A 149 20.11 12.75 -11.13
C HIS A 149 21.13 11.64 -11.54
N LEU A 150 21.59 10.83 -10.58
CA LEU A 150 22.60 9.79 -10.80
C LEU A 150 22.02 8.37 -10.96
N GLU A 151 20.69 8.23 -10.91
CA GLU A 151 19.97 6.96 -10.95
C GLU A 151 20.25 6.14 -12.22
N SER A 152 20.37 6.77 -13.39
CA SER A 152 20.65 6.07 -14.65
C SER A 152 22.04 5.43 -14.64
N ALA A 153 23.02 6.05 -13.98
CA ALA A 153 24.37 5.50 -13.83
C ALA A 153 24.44 4.33 -12.84
N LEU A 154 23.44 4.20 -11.97
CA LEU A 154 23.35 3.18 -10.93
C LEU A 154 22.24 2.15 -11.19
N SER A 155 21.62 2.19 -12.38
CA SER A 155 20.69 1.15 -12.82
C SER A 155 21.41 -0.22 -12.92
N PRO A 156 20.80 -1.34 -12.48
CA PRO A 156 19.42 -1.50 -12.01
C PRO A 156 19.24 -1.40 -10.48
N PHE A 157 20.23 -0.86 -9.75
CA PHE A 157 20.22 -0.84 -8.27
C PHE A 157 19.43 0.34 -7.67
N VAL A 158 19.22 1.40 -8.45
CA VAL A 158 18.36 2.54 -8.10
C VAL A 158 17.27 2.68 -9.15
N VAL A 159 16.01 2.84 -8.71
CA VAL A 159 14.88 3.10 -9.61
C VAL A 159 15.11 4.41 -10.36
N VAL A 160 14.96 4.35 -11.68
CA VAL A 160 15.05 5.52 -12.55
C VAL A 160 13.85 6.44 -12.26
N TYR A 161 14.11 7.72 -12.12
CA TYR A 161 13.11 8.74 -11.81
C TYR A 161 13.02 9.70 -13.00
N ASN A 162 11.95 9.57 -13.79
CA ASN A 162 11.85 10.22 -15.10
C ASN A 162 11.38 11.69 -15.05
N VAL A 163 11.13 12.25 -13.86
CA VAL A 163 10.68 13.64 -13.70
C VAL A 163 11.89 14.56 -13.44
N ALA A 164 12.06 15.58 -14.29
CA ALA A 164 13.23 16.47 -14.26
C ALA A 164 13.09 17.67 -13.30
N VAL A 165 11.89 18.22 -13.13
CA VAL A 165 11.58 19.41 -12.31
C VAL A 165 10.50 19.07 -11.29
N ASP A 166 10.44 19.80 -10.17
CA ASP A 166 9.52 19.54 -9.05
C ASP A 166 9.61 18.10 -8.52
N ARG A 167 10.85 17.64 -8.35
CA ARG A 167 11.15 16.26 -7.97
C ARG A 167 10.72 15.99 -6.53
N ARG A 168 10.23 14.77 -6.33
CA ARG A 168 9.86 14.23 -5.02
C ARG A 168 10.55 12.87 -4.85
N PRO A 169 11.87 12.83 -4.58
CA PRO A 169 12.65 11.59 -4.54
C PRO A 169 12.01 10.52 -3.66
N TYR A 170 11.76 9.36 -4.26
CA TYR A 170 11.03 8.25 -3.64
C TYR A 170 11.89 6.99 -3.41
N GLY A 171 13.20 7.08 -3.66
CA GLY A 171 14.15 5.97 -3.54
C GLY A 171 13.75 4.78 -4.41
N ASN A 172 13.94 3.56 -3.91
CA ASN A 172 13.49 2.36 -4.62
C ASN A 172 12.02 2.01 -4.37
N MET A 173 11.26 2.79 -3.58
CA MET A 173 9.86 2.45 -3.32
C MET A 173 8.89 2.91 -4.41
N ALA A 174 9.36 3.69 -5.40
CA ALA A 174 8.51 4.33 -6.43
C ALA A 174 7.37 5.21 -5.90
N GLN A 175 7.32 5.48 -4.59
CA GLN A 175 6.24 6.19 -3.93
C GLN A 175 6.75 6.90 -2.67
N ALA A 176 6.78 8.23 -2.70
CA ALA A 176 7.43 9.03 -1.66
C ALA A 176 6.79 8.90 -0.26
N ASN A 177 5.49 8.59 -0.17
CA ASN A 177 4.80 8.43 1.12
C ASN A 177 5.08 7.07 1.78
N HIS A 178 5.28 6.01 0.99
CA HIS A 178 5.73 4.71 1.47
C HIS A 178 7.15 4.79 1.97
N LEU A 179 8.01 5.45 1.18
CA LEU A 179 9.38 5.66 1.60
C LEU A 179 9.45 6.45 2.91
N ALA A 180 8.67 7.54 3.03
CA ALA A 180 8.58 8.31 4.27
C ALA A 180 8.25 7.43 5.48
N SER A 181 7.30 6.51 5.32
CA SER A 181 6.86 5.61 6.39
C SER A 181 7.92 4.57 6.74
N TYR A 182 8.66 4.07 5.74
CA TYR A 182 9.76 3.15 5.97
C TYR A 182 10.95 3.83 6.70
N ILE A 183 11.31 5.06 6.29
CA ILE A 183 12.31 5.87 6.99
C ILE A 183 11.84 6.20 8.42
N ALA A 184 10.54 6.44 8.62
CA ALA A 184 9.99 6.64 9.96
C ALA A 184 10.13 5.39 10.85
N PHE A 185 9.96 4.18 10.30
CA PHE A 185 10.26 2.94 11.04
C PHE A 185 11.73 2.82 11.41
N ALA A 186 12.64 3.19 10.50
CA ALA A 186 14.07 3.24 10.78
C ALA A 186 14.39 4.23 11.91
N LEU A 187 13.79 5.43 11.89
CA LEU A 187 13.97 6.45 12.92
C LEU A 187 13.44 5.99 14.29
N ALA A 188 12.30 5.31 14.32
CA ALA A 188 11.77 4.67 15.53
C ALA A 188 12.70 3.56 16.04
N GLY A 189 13.33 2.79 15.15
CA GLY A 189 14.36 1.81 15.48
C GLY A 189 15.59 2.46 16.13
N ALA A 190 16.09 3.56 15.56
CA ALA A 190 17.17 4.37 16.14
C ALA A 190 16.82 4.86 17.54
N LEU A 191 15.61 5.42 17.71
CA LEU A 191 15.10 5.91 18.99
C LEU A 191 15.06 4.78 20.05
N TYR A 192 14.55 3.62 19.67
CA TYR A 192 14.52 2.45 20.55
C TYR A 192 15.93 2.00 20.97
N LEU A 193 16.87 1.92 20.02
CA LEU A 193 18.24 1.46 20.33
C LEU A 193 19.01 2.46 21.21
N VAL A 194 18.85 3.78 21.01
CA VAL A 194 19.54 4.76 21.86
C VAL A 194 18.98 4.80 23.28
N GLN A 195 17.65 4.64 23.44
CA GLN A 195 17.01 4.62 24.76
C GLN A 195 17.26 3.32 25.51
N THR A 196 17.43 2.21 24.80
CA THR A 196 17.88 0.93 25.39
C THR A 196 19.40 0.83 25.52
N ARG A 197 20.14 1.93 25.29
CA ARG A 197 21.61 2.03 25.39
C ARG A 197 22.37 1.03 24.50
N ARG A 198 21.74 0.58 23.41
CA ARG A 198 22.35 -0.27 22.37
C ARG A 198 22.96 0.54 21.24
N LEU A 199 22.69 1.85 21.18
CA LEU A 199 23.27 2.80 20.24
C LEU A 199 23.84 4.01 20.99
N ALA A 200 25.05 4.43 20.62
CA ALA A 200 25.66 5.63 21.19
C ALA A 200 24.88 6.88 20.78
N VAL A 201 24.82 7.90 21.65
CA VAL A 201 24.04 9.12 21.39
C VAL A 201 24.51 9.85 20.15
N TRP A 202 25.83 9.95 19.93
CA TRP A 202 26.38 10.61 18.75
C TRP A 202 25.99 9.89 17.45
N ALA A 203 26.05 8.56 17.45
CA ALA A 203 25.69 7.74 16.30
C ALA A 203 24.18 7.83 16.03
N TRP A 204 23.37 7.80 17.08
CA TRP A 204 21.93 8.02 17.00
C TRP A 204 21.60 9.40 16.43
N LEU A 205 22.26 10.47 16.88
CA LEU A 205 22.02 11.82 16.39
C LEU A 205 22.40 11.94 14.91
N ALA A 206 23.56 11.42 14.52
CA ALA A 206 23.99 11.39 13.12
C ALA A 206 22.99 10.63 12.23
N LEU A 207 22.57 9.43 12.65
CA LEU A 207 21.55 8.65 11.93
C LEU A 207 20.20 9.37 11.88
N SER A 208 19.78 10.01 12.98
CA SER A 208 18.52 10.77 13.02
C SER A 208 18.54 11.96 12.08
N ILE A 209 19.69 12.63 11.91
CA ILE A 209 19.87 13.69 10.93
C ILE A 209 19.76 13.12 9.51
N VAL A 210 20.49 12.05 9.17
CA VAL A 210 20.43 11.43 7.84
C VAL A 210 19.01 10.97 7.49
N LEU A 211 18.34 10.28 8.41
CA LEU A 211 16.96 9.83 8.21
C LEU A 211 15.99 11.02 8.11
N SER A 212 16.20 12.10 8.88
CA SER A 212 15.39 13.31 8.77
C SER A 212 15.59 14.04 7.44
N VAL A 213 16.80 13.99 6.85
CA VAL A 213 17.04 14.49 5.49
C VAL A 213 16.19 13.71 4.50
N GLY A 214 16.21 12.37 4.58
CA GLY A 214 15.36 11.52 3.74
C GLY A 214 13.87 11.85 3.87
N LEU A 215 13.37 12.00 5.11
CA LEU A 215 11.98 12.42 5.37
C LEU A 215 11.67 13.78 4.72
N ALA A 216 12.57 14.76 4.83
CA ALA A 216 12.39 16.08 4.22
C ALA A 216 12.37 16.00 2.68
N LEU A 217 13.23 15.17 2.07
CA LEU A 217 13.28 14.95 0.61
C LEU A 217 12.01 14.30 0.06
N THR A 218 11.26 13.53 0.89
CA THR A 218 9.94 13.04 0.46
C THR A 218 8.90 14.14 0.32
N VAL A 219 9.16 15.34 0.86
CA VAL A 219 8.24 16.48 0.88
C VAL A 219 6.90 16.15 1.60
N SER A 220 6.80 14.98 2.28
CA SER A 220 5.58 14.44 2.88
C SER A 220 5.14 15.19 4.14
N ARG A 221 3.82 15.24 4.39
CA ARG A 221 3.25 15.78 5.64
C ARG A 221 3.17 14.70 6.73
N GLY A 222 2.97 13.44 6.33
CA GLY A 222 2.92 12.27 7.22
C GLY A 222 4.07 12.18 8.24
N PRO A 223 5.33 12.44 7.86
CA PRO A 223 6.48 12.43 8.78
C PRO A 223 6.30 13.26 10.04
N TRP A 224 5.59 14.39 10.00
CA TRP A 224 5.37 15.24 11.17
C TRP A 224 4.54 14.51 12.24
N LEU A 225 3.46 13.84 11.83
CA LEU A 225 2.63 13.04 12.73
C LEU A 225 3.38 11.78 13.20
N GLN A 226 4.15 11.17 12.31
CA GLN A 226 4.95 9.98 12.65
C GLN A 226 6.04 10.32 13.68
N VAL A 227 6.73 11.46 13.55
CA VAL A 227 7.70 11.94 14.55
C VAL A 227 7.01 12.30 15.85
N ALA A 228 5.80 12.89 15.82
CA ALA A 228 5.01 13.12 17.04
C ALA A 228 4.71 11.81 17.79
N VAL A 229 4.33 10.74 17.08
CA VAL A 229 4.17 9.39 17.65
C VAL A 229 5.48 8.91 18.29
N MET A 230 6.62 9.10 17.63
CA MET A 230 7.93 8.72 18.16
C MET A 230 8.31 9.52 19.41
N VAL A 231 7.99 10.82 19.47
CA VAL A 231 8.25 11.68 20.64
C VAL A 231 7.43 11.18 21.83
N VAL A 232 6.14 10.90 21.64
CA VAL A 232 5.27 10.34 22.69
C VAL A 232 5.78 8.97 23.16
N ALA A 233 6.10 8.07 22.23
CA ALA A 233 6.71 6.78 22.54
C ALA A 233 8.04 6.93 23.28
N GLY A 234 8.82 7.95 22.90
CA GLY A 234 10.10 8.25 23.51
C GLY A 234 9.97 8.71 24.96
N PHE A 235 9.02 9.60 25.27
CA PHE A 235 8.73 9.97 26.65
C PHE A 235 8.14 8.81 27.45
N TRP A 236 7.33 7.95 26.83
CA TRP A 236 6.83 6.74 27.49
C TRP A 236 7.98 5.80 27.87
N MET A 237 8.95 5.58 26.99
CA MET A 237 10.15 4.80 27.29
C MET A 237 10.99 5.44 28.42
N ALA A 238 11.18 6.76 28.39
CA ALA A 238 11.89 7.49 29.45
C ALA A 238 11.21 7.36 30.82
N TRP A 239 9.88 7.40 30.86
CA TRP A 239 9.09 7.20 32.07
C TRP A 239 9.18 5.77 32.61
N LEU A 240 9.22 4.76 31.73
CA LEU A 240 9.46 3.37 32.14
C LEU A 240 10.87 3.19 32.73
N GLU A 241 11.86 3.89 32.18
CA GLU A 241 13.24 3.86 32.70
C GLU A 241 13.35 4.60 34.04
N SER A 242 12.70 5.74 34.21
CA SER A 242 12.79 6.53 35.46
C SER A 242 12.24 5.79 36.69
N ARG A 243 11.26 4.90 36.49
CA ARG A 243 10.75 3.98 37.52
C ARG A 243 11.78 2.95 37.97
N ARG A 244 12.77 2.63 37.13
CA ARG A 244 13.84 1.66 37.43
C ARG A 244 15.12 2.35 37.90
N ALA A 245 15.44 3.50 37.32
CA ALA A 245 16.64 4.29 37.61
C ALA A 245 16.29 5.80 37.62
N PRO A 246 15.89 6.35 38.77
CA PRO A 246 15.57 7.77 38.91
C PRO A 246 16.76 8.67 38.54
N GLY A 247 16.49 9.85 37.95
CA GLY A 247 17.52 10.86 37.67
C GLY A 247 18.21 10.77 36.31
N ASN A 248 17.80 9.86 35.40
CA ASN A 248 18.35 9.81 34.05
C ASN A 248 17.80 10.92 33.13
N ALA A 249 18.34 12.14 33.23
CA ALA A 249 17.96 13.27 32.39
C ALA A 249 18.13 13.00 30.88
N ARG A 250 19.08 12.15 30.49
CA ARG A 250 19.32 11.79 29.09
C ARG A 250 18.10 11.14 28.44
N ALA A 251 17.41 10.24 29.15
CA ALA A 251 16.24 9.54 28.60
C ALA A 251 15.12 10.51 28.21
N TRP A 252 14.93 11.57 29.00
CA TRP A 252 13.95 12.64 28.75
C TRP A 252 14.40 13.63 27.68
N ALA A 253 15.72 13.85 27.52
CA ALA A 253 16.25 14.74 26.51
C ALA A 253 16.19 14.13 25.09
N ILE A 254 16.35 12.81 24.94
CA ILE A 254 16.40 12.14 23.63
C ILE A 254 15.18 12.47 22.73
N PRO A 255 13.92 12.34 23.18
CA PRO A 255 12.75 12.67 22.36
C PRO A 255 12.68 14.15 21.96
N VAL A 256 13.12 15.07 22.84
CA VAL A 256 13.18 16.51 22.56
C VAL A 256 14.23 16.80 21.48
N VAL A 257 15.43 16.23 21.64
CA VAL A 257 16.52 16.38 20.66
C VAL A 257 16.10 15.81 19.30
N LEU A 258 15.37 14.69 19.27
CA LEU A 258 14.81 14.15 18.02
C LEU A 258 13.90 15.16 17.32
N ALA A 259 12.94 15.74 18.04
CA ALA A 259 12.00 16.72 17.49
C ALA A 259 12.72 17.97 16.98
N VAL A 260 13.67 18.51 17.75
CA VAL A 260 14.46 19.68 17.36
C VAL A 260 15.32 19.38 16.13
N ALA A 261 16.01 18.23 16.10
CA ALA A 261 16.82 17.83 14.96
C ALA A 261 15.96 17.66 13.69
N PHE A 262 14.80 17.01 13.80
CA PHE A 262 13.87 16.85 12.69
C PHE A 262 13.39 18.20 12.13
N ILE A 263 12.99 19.13 13.00
CA ILE A 263 12.55 20.48 12.59
C ILE A 263 13.71 21.25 11.93
N ALA A 264 14.89 21.27 12.57
CA ALA A 264 16.07 21.95 12.03
C ALA A 264 16.47 21.41 10.65
N VAL A 265 16.45 20.09 10.46
CA VAL A 265 16.76 19.47 9.17
C VAL A 265 15.72 19.83 8.10
N ASN A 266 14.42 19.81 8.43
CA ASN A 266 13.39 20.20 7.46
C ASN A 266 13.54 21.68 7.04
N VAL A 267 13.86 22.57 7.99
CA VAL A 267 14.14 23.99 7.70
C VAL A 267 15.39 24.12 6.83
N ALA A 268 16.46 23.39 7.14
CA ALA A 268 17.71 23.41 6.37
C ALA A 268 17.54 22.89 4.95
N VAL A 269 16.82 21.78 4.75
CA VAL A 269 16.53 21.23 3.42
C VAL A 269 15.66 22.18 2.61
N ARG A 270 14.65 22.82 3.23
CA ARG A 270 13.85 23.86 2.56
C ARG A 270 14.72 25.03 2.13
N TRP A 271 15.57 25.54 3.02
CA TRP A 271 16.51 26.61 2.70
C TRP A 271 17.45 26.22 1.56
N ALA A 272 18.00 25.00 1.59
CA ALA A 272 18.88 24.47 0.55
C ALA A 272 18.17 24.33 -0.80
N ASN A 273 16.90 23.88 -0.81
CA ASN A 273 16.11 23.79 -2.04
C ASN A 273 15.99 25.15 -2.74
N VAL A 274 15.71 26.21 -1.96
CA VAL A 274 15.58 27.58 -2.48
C VAL A 274 16.93 28.17 -2.88
N HIS A 275 17.96 27.98 -2.04
CA HIS A 275 19.27 28.63 -2.23
C HIS A 275 20.11 27.99 -3.33
N TYR A 276 20.04 26.66 -3.47
CA TYR A 276 20.80 25.89 -4.46
C TYR A 276 19.97 25.43 -5.66
N HIS A 277 18.68 25.81 -5.72
CA HIS A 277 17.77 25.41 -6.80
C HIS A 277 17.75 23.89 -7.04
N LEU A 278 17.57 23.12 -5.96
CA LEU A 278 17.59 21.65 -6.03
C LEU A 278 16.41 21.05 -6.83
N GLY A 279 15.47 21.88 -7.30
CA GLY A 279 14.35 21.45 -8.12
C GLY A 279 13.38 20.52 -7.40
N LEU A 280 13.35 20.54 -6.06
CA LEU A 280 12.38 19.77 -5.29
C LEU A 280 11.02 20.46 -5.32
N ALA A 281 9.95 19.65 -5.39
CA ALA A 281 8.57 20.11 -5.31
C ALA A 281 8.30 20.99 -4.07
N GLU A 282 7.20 21.76 -4.12
CA GLU A 282 6.76 22.62 -3.01
C GLU A 282 6.82 21.91 -1.66
N SER A 283 7.47 22.57 -0.68
CA SER A 283 7.80 21.94 0.59
C SER A 283 6.57 21.42 1.34
N ALA A 284 6.76 20.44 2.23
CA ALA A 284 5.68 19.90 3.07
C ALA A 284 4.88 21.00 3.81
N ALA A 285 5.57 22.06 4.24
CA ALA A 285 4.98 23.21 4.92
C ALA A 285 4.13 24.08 3.99
N ASP A 286 4.50 24.21 2.72
CA ASP A 286 3.73 24.96 1.73
C ASP A 286 2.50 24.16 1.31
N ARG A 287 2.67 22.84 1.09
CA ARG A 287 1.54 21.92 0.89
C ARG A 287 0.54 21.96 2.05
N MET A 288 1.02 22.02 3.30
CA MET A 288 0.14 22.16 4.48
C MET A 288 -0.74 23.43 4.44
N ARG A 289 -0.32 24.48 3.73
CA ARG A 289 -1.05 25.75 3.58
C ARG A 289 -1.97 25.76 2.36
N ASP A 290 -1.77 24.84 1.42
CA ASP A 290 -2.58 24.71 0.21
C ASP A 290 -3.90 23.98 0.49
N ALA A 291 -4.99 24.74 0.53
CA ALA A 291 -6.35 24.24 0.68
C ALA A 291 -6.82 23.39 -0.53
N GLY A 292 -6.20 23.58 -1.71
CA GLY A 292 -6.48 22.83 -2.93
C GLY A 292 -6.17 21.33 -2.83
N GLN A 293 -5.29 20.92 -1.91
CA GLN A 293 -4.93 19.50 -1.73
C GLN A 293 -5.90 18.72 -0.80
N ILE A 294 -6.83 19.42 -0.14
CA ILE A 294 -7.86 18.79 0.71
C ILE A 294 -9.10 18.45 -0.13
N ALA A 295 -9.40 19.25 -1.16
CA ALA A 295 -10.59 19.09 -1.99
C ALA A 295 -10.72 17.71 -2.67
N PRO A 296 -9.66 17.12 -3.29
CA PRO A 296 -9.74 15.78 -3.88
C PRO A 296 -10.11 14.69 -2.86
N ARG A 297 -9.58 14.79 -1.63
CA ARG A 297 -9.89 13.85 -0.55
C ARG A 297 -11.33 13.98 -0.07
N LEU A 298 -11.83 15.21 0.09
CA LEU A 298 -13.23 15.45 0.46
C LEU A 298 -14.19 14.93 -0.61
N ALA A 299 -13.82 15.03 -1.89
CA ALA A 299 -14.57 14.39 -2.96
C ALA A 299 -14.61 12.87 -2.76
N LEU A 300 -13.47 12.20 -2.60
CA LEU A 300 -13.44 10.75 -2.34
C LEU A 300 -14.23 10.32 -1.08
N TRP A 301 -14.21 11.14 -0.02
CA TRP A 301 -15.00 10.89 1.19
C TRP A 301 -16.50 10.97 0.91
N LYS A 302 -16.94 11.94 0.10
CA LYS A 302 -18.34 12.06 -0.34
C LYS A 302 -18.79 10.78 -1.05
N TYR A 303 -17.95 10.21 -1.92
CA TYR A 303 -18.24 8.96 -2.61
C TYR A 303 -18.27 7.77 -1.65
N GLY A 304 -17.25 7.60 -0.81
CA GLY A 304 -17.22 6.50 0.17
C GLY A 304 -18.40 6.52 1.13
N LEU A 305 -18.81 7.71 1.60
CA LEU A 305 -19.99 7.87 2.44
C LEU A 305 -21.31 7.66 1.67
N ALA A 306 -21.37 7.96 0.37
CA ALA A 306 -22.53 7.64 -0.46
C ALA A 306 -22.68 6.11 -0.62
N MET A 307 -21.60 5.43 -0.98
CA MET A 307 -21.53 3.96 -1.04
C MET A 307 -21.95 3.30 0.28
N PHE A 308 -21.46 3.82 1.40
CA PHE A 308 -21.86 3.35 2.73
C PHE A 308 -23.36 3.55 3.01
N ARG A 309 -23.94 4.70 2.66
CA ARG A 309 -25.37 4.97 2.86
C ARG A 309 -26.26 4.04 2.03
N GLU A 310 -25.83 3.70 0.82
CA GLU A 310 -26.53 2.77 -0.06
C GLU A 310 -26.38 1.31 0.42
N HIS A 311 -25.22 0.95 0.98
CA HIS A 311 -24.89 -0.42 1.39
C HIS A 311 -24.36 -0.51 2.83
N PRO A 312 -25.17 -0.20 3.86
CA PRO A 312 -24.66 0.04 5.22
C PRO A 312 -24.15 -1.20 5.96
N LEU A 313 -24.63 -2.40 5.62
CA LEU A 313 -24.31 -3.62 6.37
C LEU A 313 -22.99 -4.24 5.94
N LEU A 314 -22.90 -4.62 4.66
CA LEU A 314 -21.75 -5.33 4.10
C LEU A 314 -20.93 -4.46 3.14
N GLY A 315 -21.29 -3.19 2.92
CA GLY A 315 -20.61 -2.34 1.95
C GLY A 315 -20.84 -2.79 0.51
N VAL A 316 -20.18 -2.12 -0.43
CA VAL A 316 -20.29 -2.41 -1.87
C VAL A 316 -19.49 -3.65 -2.29
N GLY A 317 -18.51 -4.08 -1.49
CA GLY A 317 -17.55 -5.13 -1.85
C GLY A 317 -16.12 -4.61 -1.88
N TRP A 318 -15.14 -5.47 -1.58
CA TRP A 318 -13.73 -5.06 -1.45
C TRP A 318 -13.14 -4.48 -2.75
N GLY A 319 -13.49 -5.08 -3.89
CA GLY A 319 -13.04 -4.67 -5.22
C GLY A 319 -13.98 -3.70 -5.96
N GLU A 320 -15.11 -3.32 -5.37
CA GLU A 320 -16.21 -2.67 -6.11
C GLU A 320 -16.18 -1.13 -6.06
N PHE A 321 -15.27 -0.54 -5.29
CA PHE A 321 -15.16 0.92 -5.17
C PHE A 321 -15.09 1.64 -6.53
N PRO A 322 -14.23 1.22 -7.50
CA PRO A 322 -14.14 1.87 -8.80
C PRO A 322 -15.44 1.80 -9.60
N SER A 323 -16.11 0.64 -9.58
CA SER A 323 -17.36 0.42 -10.32
C SER A 323 -18.51 1.29 -9.79
N HIS A 324 -18.59 1.47 -8.46
CA HIS A 324 -19.55 2.37 -7.83
C HIS A 324 -19.15 3.85 -7.99
N GLN A 325 -17.86 4.18 -7.97
CA GLN A 325 -17.39 5.53 -8.26
C GLN A 325 -17.82 5.95 -9.67
N PHE A 326 -17.60 5.08 -10.65
CA PHE A 326 -18.06 5.29 -12.01
C PHE A 326 -19.58 5.52 -12.07
N ALA A 327 -20.38 4.72 -11.36
CA ALA A 327 -21.84 4.87 -11.33
C ALA A 327 -22.30 6.20 -10.72
N LEU A 328 -21.65 6.65 -9.63
CA LEU A 328 -22.04 7.84 -8.87
C LEU A 328 -21.55 9.16 -9.50
N VAL A 329 -20.59 9.12 -10.44
CA VAL A 329 -19.84 10.31 -10.84
C VAL A 329 -20.69 11.47 -11.39
N ARG A 330 -21.75 11.13 -12.12
CA ARG A 330 -22.70 12.11 -12.67
C ARG A 330 -23.49 12.84 -11.59
N SER A 331 -23.74 12.17 -10.45
CA SER A 331 -24.54 12.71 -9.34
C SER A 331 -23.70 13.47 -8.31
N LEU A 332 -22.46 13.03 -8.07
CA LEU A 332 -21.61 13.59 -7.02
C LEU A 332 -20.58 14.60 -7.53
N GLY A 333 -20.28 14.62 -8.83
CA GLY A 333 -19.39 15.61 -9.45
C GLY A 333 -17.91 15.24 -9.39
N GLY A 334 -17.04 16.24 -9.56
CA GLY A 334 -15.58 16.09 -9.65
C GLY A 334 -14.96 15.18 -8.60
N VAL A 335 -14.20 14.17 -9.06
CA VAL A 335 -13.38 13.29 -8.24
C VAL A 335 -12.25 12.69 -9.09
N GLU A 336 -11.09 12.43 -8.48
CA GLU A 336 -10.03 11.63 -9.11
C GLU A 336 -10.43 10.16 -9.24
N ILE A 337 -9.93 9.46 -10.27
CA ILE A 337 -10.15 8.01 -10.40
C ILE A 337 -9.42 7.31 -9.25
N ALA A 338 -10.17 6.57 -8.42
CA ALA A 338 -9.63 5.93 -7.23
C ALA A 338 -10.29 4.58 -6.95
N ASN A 339 -9.56 3.72 -6.25
CA ASN A 339 -10.07 2.44 -5.76
C ASN A 339 -10.41 2.44 -4.26
N ASN A 340 -10.45 3.61 -3.62
CA ASN A 340 -10.61 3.78 -2.18
C ASN A 340 -10.94 5.25 -1.84
N SER A 341 -11.29 5.52 -0.58
CA SER A 341 -11.64 6.89 -0.13
C SER A 341 -10.51 7.72 0.49
N HIS A 342 -9.25 7.26 0.51
CA HIS A 342 -8.11 7.96 1.12
C HIS A 342 -8.30 8.30 2.62
N ASP A 343 -9.15 7.53 3.31
CA ASP A 343 -9.31 7.48 4.77
C ASP A 343 -9.75 6.05 5.13
N ILE A 344 -9.03 5.39 6.03
CA ILE A 344 -9.25 3.96 6.31
C ILE A 344 -10.65 3.65 6.84
N PHE A 345 -11.26 4.55 7.62
CA PHE A 345 -12.57 4.29 8.21
C PHE A 345 -13.67 4.46 7.17
N ILE A 346 -13.61 5.52 6.37
CA ILE A 346 -14.56 5.71 5.28
C ILE A 346 -14.41 4.60 4.23
N ASP A 347 -13.19 4.16 3.95
CA ASP A 347 -12.92 3.10 2.97
C ASP A 347 -13.49 1.76 3.44
N LEU A 348 -13.25 1.40 4.70
CA LEU A 348 -13.80 0.18 5.29
C LEU A 348 -15.33 0.23 5.38
N LEU A 349 -15.93 1.38 5.70
CA LEU A 349 -17.39 1.55 5.67
C LEU A 349 -17.95 1.36 4.25
N ALA A 350 -17.34 1.99 3.25
CA ALA A 350 -17.77 1.87 1.87
C ALA A 350 -17.65 0.41 1.38
N LYS A 351 -16.51 -0.24 1.60
CA LYS A 351 -16.19 -1.56 1.03
C LYS A 351 -16.75 -2.73 1.82
N SER A 352 -16.88 -2.62 3.14
CA SER A 352 -17.22 -3.75 4.02
C SER A 352 -18.38 -3.47 5.01
N GLY A 353 -18.91 -2.24 4.99
CA GLY A 353 -20.03 -1.82 5.81
C GLY A 353 -19.74 -1.83 7.31
N LEU A 354 -20.80 -1.67 8.11
CA LEU A 354 -20.72 -1.71 9.57
C LEU A 354 -20.21 -3.06 10.09
N VAL A 355 -20.52 -4.16 9.40
CA VAL A 355 -20.10 -5.50 9.84
C VAL A 355 -18.58 -5.64 9.73
N GLY A 356 -18.01 -5.33 8.57
CA GLY A 356 -16.57 -5.43 8.35
C GLY A 356 -15.76 -4.49 9.24
N LEU A 357 -16.15 -3.21 9.29
CA LEU A 357 -15.50 -2.25 10.18
C LEU A 357 -15.65 -2.64 11.65
N GLY A 358 -16.86 -3.03 12.07
CA GLY A 358 -17.16 -3.40 13.46
C GLY A 358 -16.31 -4.57 13.94
N VAL A 359 -16.16 -5.61 13.11
CA VAL A 359 -15.30 -6.76 13.42
C VAL A 359 -13.84 -6.32 13.64
N LEU A 360 -13.29 -5.49 12.74
CA LEU A 360 -11.91 -5.01 12.86
C LEU A 360 -11.72 -4.11 14.08
N VAL A 361 -12.59 -3.11 14.27
CA VAL A 361 -12.50 -2.16 15.38
C VAL A 361 -12.62 -2.89 16.71
N VAL A 362 -13.62 -3.75 16.90
CA VAL A 362 -13.81 -4.49 18.15
C VAL A 362 -12.60 -5.38 18.42
N ALA A 363 -12.13 -6.15 17.43
CA ALA A 363 -11.02 -7.07 17.62
C ALA A 363 -9.70 -6.33 17.93
N LEU A 364 -9.37 -5.28 17.17
CA LEU A 364 -8.13 -4.52 17.32
C LEU A 364 -8.13 -3.64 18.57
N VAL A 365 -9.26 -2.99 18.92
CA VAL A 365 -9.37 -2.23 20.18
C VAL A 365 -9.26 -3.19 21.37
N THR A 366 -9.92 -4.35 21.32
CA THR A 366 -9.80 -5.33 22.41
C THR A 366 -8.36 -5.83 22.54
N TRP A 367 -7.68 -6.13 21.43
CA TRP A 367 -6.24 -6.45 21.44
C TRP A 367 -5.42 -5.31 22.04
N PHE A 368 -5.63 -4.06 21.59
CA PHE A 368 -4.87 -2.90 22.04
C PHE A 368 -5.04 -2.67 23.55
N VAL A 369 -6.27 -2.72 24.06
CA VAL A 369 -6.55 -2.60 25.50
C VAL A 369 -5.83 -3.70 26.30
N ARG A 370 -5.87 -4.97 25.83
CA ARG A 370 -5.11 -6.06 26.48
C ARG A 370 -3.61 -5.78 26.45
N ALA A 371 -3.09 -5.32 25.32
CA ALA A 371 -1.67 -5.09 25.12
C ALA A 371 -1.14 -3.90 25.95
N VAL A 372 -1.92 -2.83 26.13
CA VAL A 372 -1.54 -1.65 26.93
C VAL A 372 -1.68 -1.93 28.43
N ARG A 373 -2.64 -2.76 28.86
CA ARG A 373 -2.79 -3.17 30.26
C ARG A 373 -1.72 -4.15 30.75
N ALA A 374 -1.04 -4.85 29.83
CA ALA A 374 0.07 -5.73 30.19
C ALA A 374 1.28 -4.94 30.74
N PRO A 375 2.18 -5.56 31.53
CA PRO A 375 3.41 -4.92 31.97
C PRO A 375 4.21 -4.36 30.78
N GLN A 376 4.54 -3.07 30.85
CA GLN A 376 5.19 -2.37 29.75
C GLN A 376 6.70 -2.45 29.82
N SER A 377 7.33 -2.47 28.64
CA SER A 377 8.77 -2.40 28.44
C SER A 377 9.07 -1.55 27.22
N SER A 378 10.29 -1.04 27.09
CA SER A 378 10.70 -0.24 25.92
C SER A 378 10.47 -0.97 24.59
N MET A 379 10.61 -2.30 24.59
CA MET A 379 10.31 -3.16 23.45
C MET A 379 8.83 -3.12 23.06
N ARG A 380 7.90 -3.14 24.04
CA ARG A 380 6.46 -3.03 23.75
C ARG A 380 6.10 -1.65 23.23
N VAL A 381 6.68 -0.60 23.82
CA VAL A 381 6.49 0.79 23.38
C VAL A 381 7.02 1.00 21.96
N PHE A 382 8.17 0.41 21.62
CA PHE A 382 8.67 0.39 20.24
C PHE A 382 7.69 -0.29 19.28
N GLY A 383 7.13 -1.45 19.65
CA GLY A 383 6.09 -2.10 18.85
C GLY A 383 4.85 -1.21 18.65
N PHE A 384 4.36 -0.56 19.71
CA PHE A 384 3.25 0.40 19.59
C PHE A 384 3.60 1.60 18.71
N ALA A 385 4.85 2.09 18.74
CA ALA A 385 5.30 3.17 17.87
C ALA A 385 5.25 2.76 16.39
N LEU A 386 5.69 1.55 16.04
CA LEU A 386 5.59 1.03 14.67
C LEU A 386 4.13 0.96 14.19
N ILE A 387 3.22 0.42 15.03
CA ILE A 387 1.79 0.39 14.69
C ILE A 387 1.21 1.81 14.59
N GLY A 388 1.60 2.72 15.49
CA GLY A 388 1.16 4.11 15.48
C GLY A 388 1.62 4.88 14.25
N ILE A 389 2.86 4.69 13.81
CA ILE A 389 3.41 5.29 12.57
C ILE A 389 2.60 4.83 11.36
N LEU A 390 2.30 3.53 11.28
CA LEU A 390 1.48 2.99 10.20
C LEU A 390 0.03 3.48 10.27
N LEU A 391 -0.54 3.61 11.47
CA LEU A 391 -1.88 4.17 11.64
C LEU A 391 -1.93 5.63 11.20
N MET A 392 -0.92 6.45 11.53
CA MET A 392 -0.86 7.84 11.04
C MET A 392 -0.74 7.91 9.53
N HIS A 393 0.05 7.02 8.91
CA HIS A 393 0.06 6.86 7.45
C HIS A 393 -1.33 6.49 6.95
N ALA A 394 -2.01 5.54 7.60
CA ALA A 394 -3.33 5.07 7.21
C ALA A 394 -4.50 6.07 7.42
N LEU A 395 -4.27 7.14 8.19
CA LEU A 395 -5.27 8.20 8.35
C LEU A 395 -5.08 9.35 7.37
N VAL A 396 -3.85 9.55 6.87
CA VAL A 396 -3.47 10.80 6.19
C VAL A 396 -2.86 10.59 4.81
N GLU A 397 -2.40 9.40 4.48
CA GLU A 397 -1.72 9.09 3.21
C GLU A 397 -2.27 7.81 2.55
N TYR A 398 -2.02 7.68 1.25
CA TYR A 398 -2.50 6.58 0.40
C TYR A 398 -1.32 6.07 -0.47
N PRO A 399 -1.27 4.78 -0.89
CA PRO A 399 -2.09 3.60 -0.53
C PRO A 399 -1.58 2.77 0.67
N GLN A 400 -2.50 2.08 1.36
CA GLN A 400 -2.27 1.53 2.72
C GLN A 400 -2.27 0.00 2.82
N GLN A 401 -2.77 -0.69 1.79
CA GLN A 401 -3.09 -2.13 1.85
C GLN A 401 -1.99 -3.02 1.25
N TYR A 402 -0.73 -2.64 1.47
CA TYR A 402 0.42 -3.35 0.89
C TYR A 402 0.95 -4.43 1.80
N MET A 403 1.34 -5.58 1.24
CA MET A 403 1.93 -6.68 2.01
C MET A 403 3.17 -6.25 2.79
N PHE A 404 4.01 -5.40 2.20
CA PHE A 404 5.21 -4.87 2.85
C PHE A 404 4.91 -3.93 4.04
N PHE A 405 3.67 -3.50 4.28
CA PHE A 405 3.29 -2.80 5.52
C PHE A 405 2.39 -3.65 6.42
N LEU A 406 1.46 -4.40 5.83
CA LEU A 406 0.54 -5.29 6.54
C LEU A 406 1.29 -6.37 7.33
N LEU A 407 2.24 -7.08 6.71
CA LEU A 407 2.89 -8.23 7.33
C LEU A 407 3.78 -7.83 8.52
N PRO A 408 4.62 -6.79 8.45
CA PRO A 408 5.31 -6.28 9.64
C PRO A 408 4.37 -5.85 10.77
N ALA A 409 3.26 -5.19 10.45
CA ALA A 409 2.29 -4.77 11.45
C ALA A 409 1.64 -5.97 12.15
N MET A 410 1.23 -6.99 11.38
CA MET A 410 0.63 -8.20 11.91
C MET A 410 1.62 -9.00 12.75
N PHE A 411 2.89 -9.05 12.34
CA PHE A 411 3.97 -9.61 13.14
C PHE A 411 4.12 -8.90 14.49
N VAL A 412 4.14 -7.57 14.51
CA VAL A 412 4.20 -6.77 15.76
C VAL A 412 2.97 -6.99 16.63
N ILE A 413 1.76 -7.05 16.05
CA ILE A 413 0.52 -7.36 16.78
C ILE A 413 0.63 -8.71 17.49
N GLY A 414 1.17 -9.72 16.79
CA GLY A 414 1.48 -11.03 17.35
C GLY A 414 2.50 -10.98 18.47
N LEU A 415 3.61 -10.26 18.26
CA LEU A 415 4.69 -10.07 19.23
C LEU A 415 4.21 -9.42 20.54
N LEU A 416 3.20 -8.54 20.46
CA LEU A 416 2.65 -7.83 21.60
C LEU A 416 1.43 -8.53 22.25
N GLU A 417 0.86 -9.54 21.61
CA GLU A 417 -0.29 -10.29 22.13
C GLU A 417 0.09 -11.07 23.40
N VAL A 418 -0.82 -11.05 24.38
CA VAL A 418 -0.63 -11.60 25.72
C VAL A 418 -1.64 -12.71 26.05
N LYS A 419 -2.62 -12.95 25.18
CA LYS A 419 -3.63 -14.00 25.33
C LYS A 419 -3.61 -14.96 24.16
N SER A 420 -3.86 -16.24 24.47
CA SER A 420 -4.10 -17.27 23.47
C SER A 420 -5.58 -17.34 23.07
N LEU A 421 -5.83 -17.72 21.83
CA LEU A 421 -7.15 -18.05 21.31
C LEU A 421 -7.56 -19.45 21.79
N ARG A 422 -8.33 -19.50 22.88
CA ARG A 422 -8.68 -20.75 23.58
C ARG A 422 -9.51 -21.74 22.75
N VAL A 423 -10.31 -21.23 21.82
CA VAL A 423 -11.20 -22.06 20.98
C VAL A 423 -10.46 -22.91 19.95
N LEU A 424 -9.21 -22.56 19.62
CA LEU A 424 -8.40 -23.29 18.65
C LEU A 424 -7.38 -24.20 19.37
N PRO A 425 -7.52 -25.54 19.30
CA PRO A 425 -6.57 -26.45 19.93
C PRO A 425 -5.15 -26.25 19.42
N GLY A 426 -4.15 -26.42 20.29
CA GLY A 426 -2.74 -26.15 19.96
C GLY A 426 -2.21 -26.94 18.76
N ARG A 427 -2.62 -28.19 18.59
CA ARG A 427 -2.27 -29.01 17.42
C ARG A 427 -2.87 -28.47 16.12
N ALA A 428 -4.11 -27.99 16.18
CA ALA A 428 -4.78 -27.37 15.03
C ALA A 428 -4.15 -26.01 14.69
N ALA A 429 -3.83 -25.20 15.70
CA ALA A 429 -3.11 -23.94 15.51
C ALA A 429 -1.74 -24.15 14.85
N PHE A 430 -0.99 -25.15 15.32
CA PHE A 430 0.29 -25.51 14.71
C PHE A 430 0.11 -26.03 13.28
N GLY A 431 -0.85 -26.93 13.05
CA GLY A 431 -1.16 -27.47 11.72
C GLY A 431 -1.52 -26.36 10.73
N LEU A 432 -2.43 -25.46 11.10
CA LEU A 432 -2.80 -24.30 10.30
C LEU A 432 -1.57 -23.42 9.98
N PHE A 433 -0.78 -23.08 11.00
CA PHE A 433 0.42 -22.26 10.81
C PHE A 433 1.44 -22.92 9.88
N ALA A 434 1.68 -24.23 10.04
CA ALA A 434 2.60 -24.99 9.21
C ALA A 434 2.10 -25.11 7.76
N VAL A 435 0.82 -25.39 7.56
CA VAL A 435 0.20 -25.47 6.23
C VAL A 435 0.24 -24.12 5.53
N LEU A 436 -0.14 -23.03 6.19
CA LEU A 436 -0.09 -21.69 5.58
C LEU A 436 1.35 -21.27 5.26
N SER A 437 2.31 -21.57 6.14
CA SER A 437 3.71 -21.21 5.91
C SER A 437 4.32 -22.01 4.77
N VAL A 438 4.31 -23.35 4.85
CA VAL A 438 4.94 -24.23 3.86
C VAL A 438 4.14 -24.24 2.55
N GLY A 439 2.81 -24.36 2.63
CA GLY A 439 1.92 -24.29 1.48
C GLY A 439 2.00 -22.94 0.77
N GLY A 440 2.12 -21.84 1.52
CA GLY A 440 2.34 -20.51 0.95
C GLY A 440 3.65 -20.41 0.18
N VAL A 441 4.77 -20.92 0.73
CA VAL A 441 6.06 -20.95 0.00
C VAL A 441 5.94 -21.77 -1.29
N LEU A 442 5.28 -22.93 -1.24
CA LEU A 442 5.05 -23.76 -2.41
C LEU A 442 4.14 -23.07 -3.46
N ALA A 443 3.19 -22.25 -3.00
CA ALA A 443 2.28 -21.48 -3.84
C ALA A 443 2.93 -20.22 -4.46
N ALA A 444 4.10 -19.78 -3.98
CA ALA A 444 4.76 -18.57 -4.46
C ALA A 444 5.05 -18.60 -5.97
N VAL A 445 5.55 -19.73 -6.49
CA VAL A 445 5.86 -19.87 -7.92
C VAL A 445 4.59 -19.82 -8.78
N PRO A 446 3.51 -20.58 -8.47
CA PRO A 446 2.23 -20.41 -9.14
C PRO A 446 1.69 -18.98 -9.14
N VAL A 447 1.74 -18.28 -7.99
CA VAL A 447 1.26 -16.89 -7.88
C VAL A 447 2.07 -15.94 -8.77
N LEU A 448 3.40 -16.06 -8.77
CA LEU A 448 4.27 -15.26 -9.62
C LEU A 448 3.97 -15.50 -11.11
N ARG A 449 3.87 -16.76 -11.52
CA ARG A 449 3.54 -17.10 -12.92
C ARG A 449 2.18 -16.59 -13.34
N ASP A 450 1.20 -16.63 -12.43
CA ASP A 450 -0.14 -16.13 -12.71
C ASP A 450 -0.20 -14.61 -12.87
N TYR A 451 0.60 -13.86 -12.11
CA TYR A 451 0.78 -12.41 -12.33
C TYR A 451 1.47 -12.13 -13.67
N GLN A 452 2.56 -12.84 -13.97
CA GLN A 452 3.34 -12.64 -15.20
C GLN A 452 2.49 -12.85 -16.46
N ARG A 453 1.48 -13.73 -16.41
CA ARG A 453 0.49 -13.85 -17.48
C ARG A 453 -0.24 -12.54 -17.75
N ALA A 454 -0.66 -11.80 -16.72
CA ALA A 454 -1.29 -10.49 -16.89
C ALA A 454 -0.27 -9.39 -17.26
N GLU A 455 0.95 -9.46 -16.76
CA GLU A 455 2.05 -8.52 -17.06
C GLU A 455 2.42 -8.51 -18.56
N VAL A 456 2.29 -9.66 -19.24
CA VAL A 456 2.54 -9.80 -20.69
C VAL A 456 1.68 -8.85 -21.53
N LEU A 457 0.51 -8.42 -21.05
CA LEU A 457 -0.33 -7.45 -21.76
C LEU A 457 0.35 -6.08 -21.97
N TYR A 458 1.39 -5.78 -21.18
CA TYR A 458 2.10 -4.50 -21.20
C TYR A 458 3.50 -4.62 -21.81
N TYR A 459 4.16 -5.76 -21.66
CA TYR A 459 5.57 -5.94 -22.04
C TYR A 459 5.82 -7.11 -22.99
N GLY A 460 4.77 -7.81 -23.43
CA GLY A 460 4.85 -8.93 -24.36
C GLY A 460 5.18 -8.49 -25.79
N SER A 461 5.77 -9.40 -26.56
CA SER A 461 6.02 -9.17 -28.00
C SER A 461 4.76 -9.29 -28.85
N ASP A 462 3.81 -10.13 -28.42
CA ASP A 462 2.45 -10.23 -28.96
C ASP A 462 1.47 -10.35 -27.77
N PRO A 463 1.18 -9.22 -27.10
CA PRO A 463 0.50 -9.22 -25.81
C PRO A 463 -0.87 -9.92 -25.83
N ALA A 464 -1.66 -9.67 -26.88
CA ALA A 464 -3.02 -10.20 -27.00
C ALA A 464 -3.03 -11.71 -27.28
N ALA A 465 -2.14 -12.22 -28.15
CA ALA A 465 -2.05 -13.65 -28.40
C ALA A 465 -1.53 -14.40 -27.17
N GLN A 466 -0.44 -13.91 -26.56
CA GLN A 466 0.17 -14.54 -25.41
C GLN A 466 -0.77 -14.63 -24.21
N TYR A 467 -1.57 -13.59 -23.94
CA TYR A 467 -2.56 -13.63 -22.86
C TYR A 467 -3.74 -14.57 -23.16
N ARG A 468 -4.21 -14.64 -24.41
CA ARG A 468 -5.29 -15.59 -24.80
C ARG A 468 -4.86 -17.04 -24.61
N ASP A 469 -3.61 -17.37 -24.91
CA ASP A 469 -3.09 -18.74 -24.79
C ASP A 469 -2.86 -19.14 -23.32
N ALA A 470 -2.58 -18.17 -22.44
CA ALA A 470 -2.32 -18.41 -21.03
C ALA A 470 -2.92 -17.30 -20.14
N PRO A 471 -4.26 -17.25 -19.97
CA PRO A 471 -4.89 -16.21 -19.16
C PRO A 471 -4.55 -16.36 -17.68
N SER A 472 -4.53 -15.21 -16.99
CA SER A 472 -4.35 -15.15 -15.54
C SER A 472 -5.64 -15.55 -14.81
N LEU A 473 -5.53 -16.25 -13.68
CA LEU A 473 -6.65 -16.69 -12.86
C LEU A 473 -6.84 -15.80 -11.64
N LEU A 474 -5.81 -15.68 -10.79
CA LEU A 474 -5.85 -14.85 -9.59
C LEU A 474 -5.81 -13.36 -9.94
N PHE A 475 -5.00 -13.00 -10.95
CA PHE A 475 -4.92 -11.63 -11.48
C PHE A 475 -5.79 -11.42 -12.73
N GLY A 476 -6.79 -12.28 -12.93
CA GLY A 476 -7.67 -12.26 -14.09
C GLY A 476 -8.33 -10.90 -14.34
N ALA A 477 -8.76 -10.18 -13.30
CA ALA A 477 -9.37 -8.86 -13.48
C ALA A 477 -8.40 -7.85 -14.13
N TRP A 478 -7.13 -7.83 -13.72
CA TRP A 478 -6.12 -6.96 -14.34
C TRP A 478 -5.79 -7.40 -15.76
N GLY A 479 -5.76 -8.71 -16.00
CA GLY A 479 -5.57 -9.24 -17.34
C GLY A 479 -6.74 -8.95 -18.27
N GLU A 480 -7.99 -9.01 -17.79
CA GLU A 480 -9.18 -8.60 -18.54
C GLU A 480 -9.15 -7.09 -18.85
N TYR A 481 -8.70 -6.27 -17.90
CA TYR A 481 -8.51 -4.83 -18.10
C TYR A 481 -7.50 -4.56 -19.24
N GLY A 482 -6.31 -5.15 -19.18
CA GLY A 482 -5.30 -4.97 -20.22
C GLY A 482 -5.71 -5.58 -21.56
N ALA A 483 -6.40 -6.72 -21.57
CA ALA A 483 -6.90 -7.32 -22.81
C ALA A 483 -7.97 -6.44 -23.48
N ALA A 484 -8.83 -5.78 -22.70
CA ALA A 484 -9.87 -4.89 -23.23
C ALA A 484 -9.27 -3.68 -23.97
N THR A 485 -8.16 -3.11 -23.47
CA THR A 485 -7.52 -1.94 -24.12
C THR A 485 -6.87 -2.27 -25.45
N LEU A 486 -6.57 -3.55 -25.72
CA LEU A 486 -5.98 -4.02 -26.98
C LEU A 486 -7.03 -4.36 -28.06
N LEU A 487 -8.32 -4.47 -27.70
CA LEU A 487 -9.37 -4.88 -28.65
C LEU A 487 -9.63 -3.79 -29.71
N PRO A 488 -9.64 -4.09 -31.02
CA PRO A 488 -9.85 -3.08 -32.05
C PRO A 488 -11.24 -2.44 -31.93
N ILE A 489 -11.31 -1.12 -32.16
CA ILE A 489 -12.57 -0.38 -32.19
C ILE A 489 -13.20 -0.58 -33.56
N SER A 490 -14.16 -1.50 -33.64
CA SER A 490 -14.80 -1.91 -34.88
C SER A 490 -16.10 -2.69 -34.61
N ALA A 491 -16.95 -2.83 -35.63
CA ALA A 491 -18.31 -3.37 -35.51
C ALA A 491 -18.37 -4.91 -35.38
N ASP A 492 -17.27 -5.62 -35.63
CA ASP A 492 -17.16 -7.06 -35.39
C ASP A 492 -17.18 -7.35 -33.89
N ASP A 493 -17.90 -8.41 -33.51
CA ASP A 493 -18.01 -8.93 -32.14
C ASP A 493 -18.27 -7.85 -31.06
N LEU A 494 -19.07 -6.84 -31.42
CA LEU A 494 -19.40 -5.73 -30.52
C LEU A 494 -19.90 -6.17 -29.14
N PRO A 495 -20.80 -7.17 -29.01
CA PRO A 495 -21.25 -7.61 -27.69
C PRO A 495 -20.11 -8.07 -26.77
N ALA A 496 -19.14 -8.81 -27.30
CA ALA A 496 -17.99 -9.26 -26.52
C ALA A 496 -17.06 -8.09 -26.15
N LYS A 497 -16.80 -7.17 -27.08
CA LYS A 497 -15.99 -5.97 -26.84
C LYS A 497 -16.61 -5.08 -25.77
N LEU A 498 -17.92 -4.88 -25.82
CA LEU A 498 -18.68 -4.14 -24.80
C LEU A 498 -18.59 -4.81 -23.44
N ALA A 499 -18.82 -6.12 -23.35
CA ALA A 499 -18.71 -6.87 -22.10
C ALA A 499 -17.29 -6.88 -21.52
N ALA A 500 -16.26 -6.89 -22.38
CA ALA A 500 -14.86 -6.76 -21.94
C ALA A 500 -14.58 -5.38 -21.32
N HIS A 501 -15.07 -4.31 -21.94
CA HIS A 501 -14.91 -2.95 -21.39
C HIS A 501 -15.74 -2.74 -20.12
N GLU A 502 -16.93 -3.31 -20.00
CA GLU A 502 -17.71 -3.27 -18.76
C GLU A 502 -16.97 -3.95 -17.59
N ARG A 503 -16.31 -5.08 -17.83
CA ARG A 503 -15.44 -5.74 -16.84
C ARG A 503 -14.21 -4.90 -16.50
N ALA A 504 -13.56 -4.30 -17.49
CA ALA A 504 -12.43 -3.41 -17.28
C ALA A 504 -12.82 -2.19 -16.42
N ILE A 505 -13.96 -1.55 -16.71
CA ILE A 505 -14.51 -0.43 -15.92
C ILE A 505 -14.79 -0.84 -14.48
N ALA A 506 -15.24 -2.08 -14.25
CA ALA A 506 -15.51 -2.57 -12.92
C ALA A 506 -14.23 -2.63 -12.05
N LEU A 507 -13.09 -3.00 -12.64
CA LEU A 507 -11.80 -2.94 -11.96
C LEU A 507 -11.27 -1.51 -11.83
N LEU A 508 -11.32 -0.73 -12.92
CA LEU A 508 -10.80 0.62 -12.97
C LEU A 508 -11.47 1.39 -14.12
N PRO A 509 -12.22 2.48 -13.85
CA PRO A 509 -12.80 3.32 -14.90
C PRO A 509 -11.75 4.26 -15.51
N GLY A 510 -10.64 3.69 -15.99
CA GLY A 510 -9.54 4.43 -16.60
C GLY A 510 -9.97 5.13 -17.90
N GLU A 511 -9.39 6.29 -18.17
CA GLU A 511 -9.84 7.17 -19.26
C GLU A 511 -9.76 6.50 -20.63
N THR A 512 -8.69 5.73 -20.86
CA THR A 512 -8.51 4.88 -22.05
C THR A 512 -9.66 3.91 -22.24
N VAL A 513 -10.11 3.25 -21.17
CA VAL A 513 -11.22 2.30 -21.24
C VAL A 513 -12.53 3.05 -21.49
N LEU A 514 -12.76 4.19 -20.84
CA LEU A 514 -13.99 4.97 -21.01
C LEU A 514 -14.16 5.53 -22.41
N ARG A 515 -13.11 6.11 -23.02
CA ARG A 515 -13.20 6.66 -24.39
C ARG A 515 -13.47 5.55 -25.41
N ARG A 516 -12.80 4.40 -25.27
CA ARG A 516 -13.01 3.22 -26.12
C ARG A 516 -14.42 2.66 -25.94
N TYR A 517 -14.89 2.58 -24.70
CA TYR A 517 -16.23 2.09 -24.39
C TYR A 517 -17.33 2.97 -24.99
N ALA A 518 -17.18 4.29 -24.92
CA ALA A 518 -18.10 5.23 -25.56
C ALA A 518 -18.17 5.01 -27.08
N ALA A 519 -17.02 4.87 -27.75
CA ALA A 519 -16.96 4.57 -29.17
C ALA A 519 -17.64 3.23 -29.52
N LEU A 520 -17.42 2.18 -28.72
CA LEU A 520 -18.08 0.88 -28.92
C LEU A 520 -19.60 0.95 -28.68
N GLN A 521 -20.06 1.72 -27.70
CA GLN A 521 -21.48 1.96 -27.46
C GLN A 521 -22.13 2.66 -28.66
N ALA A 522 -21.47 3.68 -29.22
CA ALA A 522 -21.93 4.38 -30.41
C ALA A 522 -21.99 3.46 -31.63
N LEU A 523 -20.97 2.60 -31.86
CA LEU A 523 -20.99 1.58 -32.91
C LEU A 523 -22.15 0.58 -32.76
N ALA A 524 -22.56 0.29 -31.52
CA ALA A 524 -23.71 -0.57 -31.23
C ALA A 524 -25.07 0.15 -31.35
N GLY A 525 -25.09 1.40 -31.83
CA GLY A 525 -26.32 2.21 -31.92
C GLY A 525 -26.84 2.73 -30.57
N ARG A 526 -26.04 2.64 -29.50
CA ARG A 526 -26.37 3.11 -28.15
C ARG A 526 -25.82 4.51 -27.90
N GLU A 527 -26.25 5.46 -28.72
CA GLU A 527 -25.70 6.83 -28.72
C GLU A 527 -25.92 7.56 -27.37
N ALA A 528 -27.08 7.37 -26.74
CA ALA A 528 -27.36 7.96 -25.43
C ALA A 528 -26.39 7.45 -24.35
N ASP A 529 -26.11 6.14 -24.33
CA ASP A 529 -25.17 5.54 -23.39
C ASP A 529 -23.75 6.03 -23.65
N ALA A 530 -23.36 6.13 -24.93
CA ALA A 530 -22.06 6.65 -25.35
C ALA A 530 -21.84 8.09 -24.85
N LEU A 531 -22.84 8.96 -25.02
CA LEU A 531 -22.78 10.35 -24.54
C LEU A 531 -22.78 10.45 -23.01
N ASP A 532 -23.42 9.53 -22.29
CA ASP A 532 -23.30 9.46 -20.82
C ASP A 532 -21.89 9.03 -20.40
N THR A 533 -21.30 8.02 -21.07
CA THR A 533 -19.91 7.60 -20.83
C THR A 533 -18.93 8.76 -21.07
N VAL A 534 -19.08 9.52 -22.16
CA VAL A 534 -18.28 10.73 -22.41
C VAL A 534 -18.50 11.78 -21.32
N ALA A 535 -19.73 11.94 -20.84
CA ALA A 535 -20.01 12.88 -19.74
C ALA A 535 -19.36 12.46 -18.42
N ARG A 536 -19.19 11.16 -18.16
CA ARG A 536 -18.45 10.62 -17.01
C ARG A 536 -16.95 10.82 -17.16
N LEU A 537 -16.40 10.48 -18.34
CA LEU A 537 -15.01 10.73 -18.69
C LEU A 537 -14.63 12.20 -18.49
N HIS A 538 -15.46 13.12 -18.99
CA HIS A 538 -15.25 14.55 -18.84
C HIS A 538 -15.19 15.02 -17.37
N VAL A 539 -15.87 14.35 -16.44
CA VAL A 539 -15.75 14.69 -15.01
C VAL A 539 -14.38 14.26 -14.47
N PHE A 540 -13.92 13.05 -14.78
CA PHE A 540 -12.60 12.57 -14.37
C PHE A 540 -11.46 13.39 -14.97
N ALA A 541 -11.50 13.60 -16.30
CA ALA A 541 -10.46 14.32 -17.04
C ALA A 541 -10.36 15.81 -16.66
N LYS A 542 -11.44 16.40 -16.12
CA LYS A 542 -11.38 17.75 -15.56
C LYS A 542 -10.59 17.83 -14.27
N GLU A 543 -10.69 16.81 -13.43
CA GLU A 543 -9.90 16.75 -12.18
C GLU A 543 -8.44 16.42 -12.46
N LEU A 544 -8.17 15.57 -13.47
CA LEU A 544 -6.82 15.24 -13.94
C LEU A 544 -6.19 16.33 -14.81
N LYS A 545 -6.98 17.32 -15.24
CA LYS A 545 -6.58 18.47 -16.07
C LYS A 545 -6.09 18.10 -17.47
N ASP A 546 -6.63 17.04 -18.04
CA ASP A 546 -6.22 16.46 -19.32
C ASP A 546 -7.41 16.25 -20.30
N TRP A 547 -8.55 16.90 -20.03
CA TRP A 547 -9.73 16.81 -20.91
C TRP A 547 -9.44 17.09 -22.40
N PRO A 548 -8.63 18.09 -22.79
CA PRO A 548 -8.29 18.30 -24.19
C PRO A 548 -7.65 17.07 -24.85
N GLN A 549 -6.70 16.41 -24.17
CA GLN A 549 -6.02 15.21 -24.63
C GLN A 549 -7.01 14.03 -24.77
N GLN A 550 -7.88 13.83 -23.76
CA GLN A 550 -8.89 12.78 -23.80
C GLN A 550 -9.91 12.99 -24.92
N LEU A 551 -10.29 14.23 -25.19
CA LEU A 551 -11.19 14.60 -26.28
C LEU A 551 -10.54 14.36 -27.66
N ALA A 552 -9.26 14.73 -27.81
CA ALA A 552 -8.47 14.47 -29.01
C ALA A 552 -8.37 12.98 -29.32
N ALA A 553 -8.01 12.17 -28.32
CA ALA A 553 -7.92 10.72 -28.44
C ALA A 553 -9.27 10.09 -28.81
N LEU A 554 -10.38 10.58 -28.24
CA LEU A 554 -11.72 10.11 -28.60
C LEU A 554 -12.06 10.44 -30.07
N TYR A 555 -11.72 11.64 -30.55
CA TYR A 555 -11.95 12.02 -31.94
C TYR A 555 -11.13 11.16 -32.91
N LYS A 556 -9.85 10.90 -32.58
CA LYS A 556 -8.99 9.98 -33.34
C LYS A 556 -9.59 8.58 -33.43
N LEU A 557 -10.16 8.05 -32.34
CA LEU A 557 -10.89 6.77 -32.35
C LEU A 557 -12.14 6.82 -33.24
N CYS A 558 -12.88 7.93 -33.23
CA CYS A 558 -14.05 8.09 -34.09
C CYS A 558 -13.68 8.17 -35.58
N ASP A 559 -12.57 8.82 -35.91
CA ASP A 559 -12.13 8.99 -37.30
C ASP A 559 -11.67 7.68 -37.95
N GLN A 560 -11.28 6.68 -37.15
CA GLN A 560 -10.96 5.33 -37.62
C GLN A 560 -12.18 4.56 -38.15
N GLN A 561 -13.41 4.99 -37.81
CA GLN A 561 -14.65 4.28 -38.16
C GLN A 561 -15.69 5.23 -38.78
N PRO A 562 -16.01 5.11 -40.07
CA PRO A 562 -16.99 5.98 -40.73
C PRO A 562 -18.37 6.03 -40.05
N ALA A 563 -18.78 4.93 -39.41
CA ALA A 563 -20.03 4.82 -38.66
C ALA A 563 -20.08 5.73 -37.42
N LEU A 564 -18.95 6.19 -36.91
CA LEU A 564 -18.86 7.07 -35.73
C LEU A 564 -18.96 8.56 -36.05
N LYS A 565 -19.07 8.96 -37.33
CA LYS A 565 -19.23 10.37 -37.72
C LYS A 565 -20.39 11.10 -37.02
N PRO A 566 -21.62 10.52 -36.93
CA PRO A 566 -22.72 11.19 -36.23
C PRO A 566 -22.43 11.38 -34.74
N PHE A 567 -21.88 10.35 -34.10
CA PHE A 567 -21.49 10.41 -32.70
C PHE A 567 -20.41 11.46 -32.44
N LYS A 568 -19.35 11.51 -33.27
CA LYS A 568 -18.32 12.56 -33.19
C LYS A 568 -18.94 13.95 -33.33
N ALA A 569 -19.84 14.16 -34.28
CA ALA A 569 -20.54 15.43 -34.45
C ALA A 569 -21.35 15.82 -33.20
N ALA A 570 -22.02 14.86 -32.55
CA ALA A 570 -22.74 15.09 -31.30
C ALA A 570 -21.81 15.46 -30.14
N VAL A 571 -20.64 14.82 -30.03
CA VAL A 571 -19.63 15.17 -29.02
C VAL A 571 -19.05 16.56 -29.28
N VAL A 572 -18.71 16.90 -30.53
CA VAL A 572 -18.23 18.23 -30.95
C VAL A 572 -19.27 19.31 -30.63
N ALA A 573 -20.55 19.06 -30.94
CA ALA A 573 -21.63 20.01 -30.65
C ALA A 573 -21.76 20.32 -29.15
N LYS A 574 -21.39 19.37 -28.28
CA LYS A 574 -21.52 19.50 -26.83
C LYS A 574 -20.25 20.03 -26.15
N TYR A 575 -19.07 19.62 -26.60
CA TYR A 575 -17.79 19.88 -25.92
C TYR A 575 -16.82 20.75 -26.72
N GLY A 576 -17.14 21.07 -27.97
CA GLY A 576 -16.31 21.89 -28.86
C GLY A 576 -15.25 21.09 -29.63
N GLU A 577 -14.41 21.83 -30.35
CA GLU A 577 -13.25 21.28 -31.03
C GLU A 577 -12.05 21.13 -30.09
N VAL A 578 -11.06 20.34 -30.51
CA VAL A 578 -9.82 20.11 -29.77
C VAL A 578 -8.94 21.36 -29.90
N PRO A 579 -8.42 21.91 -28.79
CA PRO A 579 -7.40 22.95 -28.83
C PRO A 579 -6.17 22.52 -29.64
N ALA A 580 -5.62 23.41 -30.46
CA ALA A 580 -4.55 23.08 -31.41
C ALA A 580 -3.26 22.53 -30.77
N ASP A 581 -3.05 22.81 -29.48
CA ASP A 581 -1.92 22.39 -28.64
C ASP A 581 -2.09 20.98 -28.04
N ALA A 582 -3.29 20.41 -28.01
CA ALA A 582 -3.56 19.10 -27.39
C ALA A 582 -3.44 17.91 -28.37
N ALA A 583 -3.10 18.17 -29.64
CA ALA A 583 -3.04 17.15 -30.70
C ALA A 583 -1.68 16.44 -30.83
N ASP A 584 -0.61 16.99 -30.25
CA ASP A 584 0.78 16.60 -30.53
C ASP A 584 1.47 15.78 -29.41
N ASP A 585 0.86 15.63 -28.22
CA ASP A 585 1.51 15.04 -27.04
C ASP A 585 1.44 13.49 -26.95
N GLU A 586 0.87 12.77 -27.93
CA GLU A 586 0.66 11.32 -27.84
C GLU A 586 1.86 10.44 -28.26
N ASP A 587 2.95 11.02 -28.78
CA ASP A 587 4.09 10.24 -29.30
C ASP A 587 5.17 9.90 -28.24
N ASP A 588 5.08 10.39 -26.99
CA ASP A 588 6.14 10.23 -25.97
C ASP A 588 5.86 9.19 -24.86
N ASP A 589 4.68 8.55 -24.83
CA ASP A 589 4.32 7.54 -23.79
C ASP A 589 4.51 6.08 -24.23
N SER A 590 5.20 5.85 -25.35
CA SER A 590 5.67 4.52 -25.76
C SER A 590 7.19 4.46 -25.83
N ASP A 591 7.84 4.34 -24.68
CA ASP A 591 9.18 3.74 -24.52
C ASP A 591 9.40 3.17 -23.11
#